data_AF-A0AAW0C1H4-F1
#
_entry.id   AF-A0AAW0C1H4-F1
#
_cell.length_a   1.000
_cell.length_b   1.000
_cell.length_c   1.000
_cell.angle_alpha   90.00
_cell.angle_beta   90.00
_cell.angle_gamma   90.00
#
_symmetry.space_group_name_H-M   'P 1'
#
loop_
_entity.id
_entity.type
_entity.pdbx_description
1 polymer ?
#
loop_
_entity_poly.entity_id
_entity_poly.type
_entity_poly.pdbx_seq_one_letter_code
_entity_poly.pdbx_strand_id
1 'polypeptide(L)'
;MLCSNRFVLPGSPSTCVLDTAVVPLPSFLLFIALAATWILSRRNNGTTFRITPIRWVHIVYLVLVGAQIAMTILELVRLALERLGVGLLPANTVGLLCVFAVLWHERTAGRTRITASTFAAYWFLLAVFEAIKTARLHDLEVLNPNTTKTSQYPSSDWFLDNAVMLGLYIVFFCTECATLVLSRHTSDVTDRKLRSNV
;
A
#
# COMPACT_ATOMS: atom_id res chain seq x y z
N MET A 1 19.47 -16.75 3.74
CA MET A 1 19.48 -16.24 5.13
C MET A 1 18.28 -15.33 5.30
N LEU A 2 17.18 -15.82 5.87
CA LEU A 2 15.91 -15.07 5.95
C LEU A 2 15.90 -14.04 7.10
N CYS A 3 16.62 -14.31 8.19
CA CYS A 3 16.80 -13.40 9.33
C CYS A 3 18.19 -13.64 9.96
N SER A 4 19.24 -12.92 9.54
CA SER A 4 20.55 -12.96 10.21
C SER A 4 20.79 -11.59 10.86
N ASN A 5 21.29 -11.56 12.10
CA ASN A 5 21.66 -10.32 12.82
C ASN A 5 20.53 -9.31 13.12
N ARG A 6 19.33 -9.77 13.50
CA ARG A 6 18.23 -8.87 13.93
C ARG A 6 18.14 -8.78 15.45
N PHE A 7 17.86 -7.57 15.95
CA PHE A 7 17.66 -7.30 17.37
C PHE A 7 16.33 -7.88 17.86
N VAL A 8 16.36 -8.56 19.00
CA VAL A 8 15.16 -9.08 19.67
C VAL A 8 14.65 -8.01 20.62
N LEU A 9 13.47 -7.44 20.33
CA LEU A 9 12.78 -6.58 21.30
C LEU A 9 11.84 -7.44 22.16
N PRO A 10 11.79 -7.23 23.49
CA PRO A 10 10.86 -7.95 24.36
C PRO A 10 9.39 -7.61 24.00
N GLY A 11 8.52 -8.63 24.07
CA GLY A 11 7.06 -8.46 23.98
C GLY A 11 6.42 -8.40 22.57
N SER A 12 7.16 -8.63 21.48
CA SER A 12 6.57 -8.65 20.12
C SER A 12 7.25 -9.67 19.20
N PRO A 13 6.64 -10.04 18.05
CA PRO A 13 7.38 -10.72 16.98
C PRO A 13 8.65 -9.92 16.63
N SER A 14 9.73 -10.63 16.32
CA SER A 14 10.97 -10.00 15.87
C SER A 14 10.69 -9.15 14.62
N THR A 15 11.43 -8.07 14.41
CA THR A 15 11.25 -7.19 13.24
C THR A 15 11.34 -7.98 11.92
N CYS A 16 12.05 -9.11 11.93
CA CYS A 16 12.08 -10.02 10.78
C CYS A 16 10.76 -10.78 10.54
N VAL A 17 10.06 -11.24 11.58
CA VAL A 17 8.74 -11.88 11.42
C VAL A 17 7.74 -10.87 10.84
N LEU A 18 7.84 -9.61 11.25
CA LEU A 18 7.01 -8.55 10.70
C LEU A 18 7.27 -8.38 9.19
N ASP A 19 8.54 -8.25 8.78
CA ASP A 19 8.96 -8.05 7.40
C ASP A 19 8.73 -9.27 6.49
N THR A 20 8.72 -10.48 7.05
CA THR A 20 8.58 -11.73 6.28
C THR A 20 7.16 -12.26 6.22
N ALA A 21 6.37 -12.10 7.28
CA ALA A 21 5.04 -12.69 7.37
C ALA A 21 3.93 -11.64 7.36
N VAL A 22 4.13 -10.49 8.01
CA VAL A 22 3.03 -9.54 8.26
C VAL A 22 2.91 -8.51 7.14
N VAL A 23 4.01 -7.84 6.78
CA VAL A 23 4.06 -6.81 5.73
C VAL A 23 3.63 -7.30 4.33
N PRO A 24 3.92 -8.53 3.87
CA PRO A 24 3.51 -8.98 2.53
C PRO A 24 2.07 -9.51 2.46
N LEU A 25 1.38 -9.74 3.60
CA LEU A 25 -0.01 -10.24 3.62
C LEU A 25 -0.99 -9.40 2.79
N PRO A 26 -0.98 -8.05 2.87
CA PRO A 26 -1.86 -7.22 2.04
C PRO A 26 -1.66 -7.48 0.55
N SER A 27 -0.43 -7.72 0.11
CA SER A 27 -0.12 -7.97 -1.31
C SER A 27 -0.62 -9.32 -1.78
N PHE A 28 -0.53 -10.36 -0.95
CA PHE A 28 -1.16 -11.66 -1.26
C PHE A 28 -2.68 -11.55 -1.35
N LEU A 29 -3.31 -10.86 -0.40
CA LEU A 29 -4.75 -10.61 -0.43
C LEU A 29 -5.17 -9.79 -1.66
N LEU A 30 -4.35 -8.81 -2.05
CA LEU A 30 -4.55 -8.04 -3.26
C LEU A 30 -4.53 -8.93 -4.51
N PHE A 31 -3.54 -9.82 -4.65
CA PHE A 31 -3.48 -10.72 -5.81
C PHE A 31 -4.70 -11.63 -5.89
N ILE A 32 -5.15 -12.18 -4.76
CA ILE A 32 -6.37 -12.99 -4.70
C ILE A 32 -7.59 -12.17 -5.09
N ALA A 33 -7.73 -10.94 -4.59
CA ALA A 33 -8.83 -10.05 -4.93
C ALA A 33 -8.83 -9.64 -6.41
N LEU A 34 -7.67 -9.34 -6.99
CA LEU A 34 -7.53 -9.01 -8.41
C LEU A 34 -7.85 -10.23 -9.30
N ALA A 35 -7.39 -11.42 -8.93
CA ALA A 35 -7.73 -12.65 -9.64
C ALA A 35 -9.25 -12.93 -9.58
N ALA A 36 -9.85 -12.83 -8.39
CA ALA A 36 -11.29 -13.04 -8.21
C ALA A 36 -12.12 -12.03 -9.02
N THR A 37 -11.76 -10.73 -8.97
CA THR A 37 -12.47 -9.70 -9.73
C THR A 37 -12.31 -9.88 -11.24
N TRP A 38 -11.15 -10.30 -11.72
CA TRP A 38 -10.94 -10.62 -13.13
C TRP A 38 -11.79 -11.81 -13.59
N ILE A 39 -11.86 -12.89 -12.81
CA ILE A 39 -12.70 -14.06 -13.10
C ILE A 39 -14.18 -13.68 -13.10
N LEU A 40 -14.63 -12.93 -12.09
CA LEU A 40 -16.03 -12.50 -11.98
C LEU A 40 -16.42 -11.51 -13.08
N SER A 41 -15.50 -10.62 -13.47
CA SER A 41 -15.72 -9.66 -14.56
C SER A 41 -15.87 -10.34 -15.92
N ARG A 42 -15.20 -11.47 -16.17
CA ARG A 42 -15.44 -12.26 -17.39
C ARG A 42 -16.85 -12.86 -17.43
N ARG A 43 -17.46 -13.08 -16.27
CA ARG A 43 -18.78 -13.70 -16.14
C ARG A 43 -19.92 -12.68 -16.21
N ASN A 44 -19.68 -11.45 -15.78
CA ASN A 44 -20.65 -10.36 -15.79
C ASN A 44 -20.30 -9.29 -16.83
N ASN A 45 -20.98 -9.30 -17.97
CA ASN A 45 -20.97 -8.21 -18.97
C ASN A 45 -21.83 -6.99 -18.54
N GLY A 46 -22.25 -6.94 -17.27
CA GLY A 46 -23.10 -5.89 -16.74
C GLY A 46 -22.40 -4.53 -16.71
N THR A 47 -23.16 -3.48 -17.00
CA THR A 47 -22.78 -2.07 -16.99
C THR A 47 -22.09 -1.67 -15.69
N THR A 48 -20.77 -1.78 -15.65
CA THR A 48 -19.98 -1.40 -14.50
C THR A 48 -19.99 0.12 -14.40
N PHE A 49 -20.47 0.66 -13.28
CA PHE A 49 -20.45 2.10 -13.06
C PHE A 49 -19.00 2.59 -13.03
N ARG A 50 -18.67 3.44 -14.00
CA ARG A 50 -17.32 4.01 -14.15
C ARG A 50 -17.26 5.34 -13.43
N ILE A 51 -16.32 5.46 -12.51
CA ILE A 51 -15.97 6.72 -11.85
C ILE A 51 -14.94 7.39 -12.75
N THR A 52 -15.20 8.63 -13.16
CA THR A 52 -14.25 9.44 -13.91
C THR A 52 -13.42 10.25 -12.92
N PRO A 53 -12.16 9.89 -12.64
CA PRO A 53 -11.34 10.66 -11.73
C PRO A 53 -10.99 12.03 -12.34
N ILE A 54 -10.79 13.03 -11.48
CA ILE A 54 -10.25 14.33 -11.89
C ILE A 54 -8.83 14.09 -12.42
N ARG A 55 -8.56 14.46 -13.68
CA ARG A 55 -7.31 14.11 -14.40
C ARG A 55 -6.05 14.47 -13.62
N TRP A 56 -6.00 15.67 -13.05
CA TRP A 56 -4.84 16.14 -12.27
C TRP A 56 -4.63 15.34 -10.99
N VAL A 57 -5.71 15.04 -10.26
CA VAL A 57 -5.64 14.23 -9.03
C VAL A 57 -5.14 12.82 -9.34
N HIS A 58 -5.58 12.21 -10.45
CA HIS A 58 -5.10 10.88 -10.87
C HIS A 58 -3.62 10.89 -11.24
N ILE A 59 -3.14 11.96 -11.90
CA ILE A 59 -1.71 12.10 -12.24
C ILE A 59 -0.87 12.24 -10.97
N VAL A 60 -1.28 13.12 -10.04
CA VAL A 60 -0.59 13.28 -8.75
C VAL A 60 -0.58 11.97 -7.98
N TYR A 61 -1.70 11.26 -7.95
CA TYR A 61 -1.83 9.95 -7.31
C TYR A 61 -0.87 8.91 -7.90
N LEU A 62 -0.79 8.81 -9.24
CA LEU A 62 0.16 7.91 -9.92
C LEU A 62 1.63 8.27 -9.61
N VAL A 63 1.96 9.57 -9.57
CA VAL A 63 3.31 10.03 -9.23
C VAL A 63 3.65 9.64 -7.79
N LEU A 64 2.73 9.83 -6.84
CA LEU A 64 2.94 9.44 -5.45
C LEU A 64 3.08 7.92 -5.28
N VAL A 65 2.30 7.11 -6.00
CA VAL A 65 2.48 5.64 -6.01
C VAL A 65 3.84 5.26 -6.59
N GLY A 66 4.30 5.94 -7.65
CA GLY A 66 5.65 5.78 -8.18
C GLY A 66 6.75 6.11 -7.16
N ALA A 67 6.57 7.21 -6.41
CA ALA A 67 7.46 7.59 -5.31
C ALA A 67 7.47 6.53 -4.20
N GLN A 68 6.30 5.97 -3.85
CA GLN A 68 6.20 4.87 -2.88
C GLN A 68 6.98 3.63 -3.34
N ILE A 69 6.90 3.26 -4.62
CA ILE A 69 7.70 2.15 -5.17
C ILE A 69 9.19 2.45 -5.01
N ALA A 70 9.63 3.67 -5.36
CA ALA A 70 11.03 4.07 -5.19
C ALA A 70 11.48 3.98 -3.72
N MET A 71 10.66 4.43 -2.76
CA MET A 71 10.94 4.31 -1.33
C MET A 71 11.09 2.86 -0.89
N THR A 72 10.20 1.96 -1.32
CA THR A 72 10.32 0.53 -0.98
C THR A 72 11.58 -0.11 -1.57
N ILE A 73 12.00 0.31 -2.77
CA ILE A 73 13.26 -0.16 -3.38
C ILE A 73 14.46 0.36 -2.58
N LEU A 74 14.44 1.63 -2.17
CA LEU A 74 15.51 2.20 -1.34
C LEU A 74 15.65 1.46 -0.01
N GLU A 75 14.54 1.14 0.65
CA GLU A 75 14.56 0.32 1.87
C GLU A 75 15.17 -1.06 1.59
N LEU A 76 14.72 -1.75 0.53
CA LEU A 76 15.25 -3.07 0.15
C LEU A 76 16.76 -3.05 -0.07
N VAL A 77 17.27 -2.04 -0.80
CA VAL A 77 18.70 -1.90 -1.08
C VAL A 77 19.47 -1.63 0.20
N ARG A 78 18.99 -0.73 1.07
CA ARG A 78 19.64 -0.42 2.35
C ARG A 78 19.66 -1.63 3.29
N LEU A 79 18.57 -2.38 3.37
CA LEU A 79 18.51 -3.64 4.14
C LEU A 79 19.44 -4.73 3.57
N ALA A 80 19.57 -4.80 2.24
CA ALA A 80 20.46 -5.75 1.58
C ALA A 80 21.95 -5.43 1.86
N LEU A 81 22.33 -4.15 1.85
CA LEU A 81 23.70 -3.71 2.14
C LEU A 81 24.13 -4.07 3.57
N GLU A 82 23.22 -3.91 4.54
CA GLU A 82 23.47 -4.27 5.95
C GLU A 82 23.29 -5.77 6.25
N ARG A 83 23.04 -6.60 5.23
CA ARG A 83 22.82 -8.06 5.35
C ARG A 83 21.73 -8.43 6.37
N LEU A 84 20.78 -7.54 6.60
CA LEU A 84 19.69 -7.70 7.59
C LEU A 84 18.58 -8.67 7.14
N GLY A 85 18.76 -9.27 5.96
CA GLY A 85 17.81 -10.17 5.31
C GLY A 85 16.74 -9.39 4.55
N VAL A 86 16.58 -9.70 3.27
CA VAL A 86 15.59 -9.05 2.37
C VAL A 86 14.22 -9.73 2.48
N GLY A 87 14.13 -10.84 3.22
CA GLY A 87 12.88 -11.51 3.59
C GLY A 87 11.93 -11.74 2.40
N LEU A 88 10.64 -11.55 2.67
CA LEU A 88 9.56 -11.57 1.68
C LEU A 88 9.12 -10.15 1.25
N LEU A 89 9.89 -9.15 1.65
CA LEU A 89 9.63 -7.73 1.41
C LEU A 89 9.51 -7.38 -0.10
N PRO A 90 10.22 -8.07 -1.03
CA PRO A 90 9.98 -7.89 -2.47
C PRO A 90 8.56 -8.21 -2.93
N ALA A 91 7.81 -9.06 -2.20
CA ALA A 91 6.41 -9.34 -2.54
C ALA A 91 5.53 -8.09 -2.41
N ASN A 92 5.83 -7.21 -1.45
CA ASN A 92 5.16 -5.91 -1.33
C ASN A 92 5.44 -5.02 -2.54
N THR A 93 6.69 -4.98 -2.99
CA THR A 93 7.10 -4.23 -4.19
C THR A 93 6.37 -4.72 -5.44
N VAL A 94 6.23 -6.04 -5.62
CA VAL A 94 5.44 -6.62 -6.71
C VAL A 94 3.95 -6.22 -6.59
N GLY A 95 3.39 -6.24 -5.38
CA GLY A 95 2.03 -5.77 -5.12
C GLY A 95 1.83 -4.31 -5.55
N LEU A 96 2.75 -3.41 -5.18
CA LEU A 96 2.71 -2.00 -5.58
C LEU A 96 2.85 -1.81 -7.10
N LEU A 97 3.72 -2.58 -7.76
CA LEU A 97 3.87 -2.56 -9.22
C LEU A 97 2.56 -2.99 -9.90
N CYS A 98 1.89 -4.02 -9.38
CA CYS A 98 0.58 -4.43 -9.87
C CYS A 98 -0.48 -3.34 -9.69
N VAL A 99 -0.54 -2.69 -8.52
CA VAL A 99 -1.45 -1.55 -8.30
C VAL A 99 -1.15 -0.43 -9.30
N PHE A 100 0.12 -0.08 -9.50
CA PHE A 100 0.53 0.94 -10.47
C PHE A 100 0.07 0.58 -11.89
N ALA A 101 0.27 -0.66 -12.32
CA ALA A 101 -0.16 -1.13 -13.63
C ALA A 101 -1.69 -1.06 -13.81
N VAL A 102 -2.45 -1.45 -12.78
CA VAL A 102 -3.91 -1.37 -12.81
C VAL A 102 -4.37 0.09 -12.84
N LEU A 103 -3.82 0.98 -12.00
CA LEU A 103 -4.15 2.41 -12.01
C LEU A 103 -3.79 3.10 -13.33
N TRP A 104 -2.71 2.65 -13.97
CA TRP A 104 -2.32 3.09 -15.30
C TRP A 104 -3.35 2.68 -16.36
N HIS A 105 -3.80 1.43 -16.32
CA HIS A 105 -4.85 0.93 -17.22
C HIS A 105 -6.21 1.61 -16.96
N GLU A 106 -6.58 1.85 -15.70
CA GLU A 106 -7.82 2.54 -15.35
C GLU A 106 -7.85 4.01 -15.81
N ARG A 107 -6.69 4.62 -16.09
CA ARG A 107 -6.62 5.97 -16.67
C ARG A 107 -7.34 6.06 -18.01
N THR A 108 -7.30 5.01 -18.83
CA THR A 108 -7.94 4.96 -20.15
C THR A 108 -9.29 4.25 -20.10
N ALA A 109 -9.40 3.16 -19.35
CA ALA A 109 -10.62 2.34 -19.28
C ALA A 109 -11.70 2.92 -18.34
N GLY A 110 -11.33 3.82 -17.43
CA GLY A 110 -12.18 4.29 -16.34
C GLY A 110 -12.11 3.37 -15.12
N ARG A 111 -12.45 3.92 -13.95
CA ARG A 111 -12.27 3.26 -12.66
C ARG A 111 -13.55 2.65 -12.14
N THR A 112 -13.50 1.41 -11.64
CA THR A 112 -14.69 0.76 -11.07
C THR A 112 -14.76 0.93 -9.55
N ARG A 113 -15.98 0.92 -8.99
CA ARG A 113 -16.18 0.97 -7.53
C ARG A 113 -15.56 -0.24 -6.81
N ILE A 114 -15.55 -1.40 -7.46
CA ILE A 114 -14.94 -2.62 -6.91
C ILE A 114 -13.42 -2.42 -6.80
N THR A 115 -12.75 -1.96 -7.87
CA THR A 115 -11.31 -1.68 -7.82
C THR A 115 -10.97 -0.67 -6.74
N ALA A 116 -11.74 0.43 -6.65
CA ALA A 116 -11.54 1.46 -5.63
C ALA A 116 -11.69 0.89 -4.20
N SER A 117 -12.67 0.01 -3.97
CA SER A 117 -12.83 -0.65 -2.67
C SER A 117 -11.69 -1.62 -2.34
N THR A 118 -11.20 -2.37 -3.33
CA THR A 118 -10.06 -3.27 -3.17
C THR A 118 -8.80 -2.49 -2.81
N PHE A 119 -8.54 -1.37 -3.49
CA PHE A 119 -7.39 -0.53 -3.19
C PHE A 119 -7.52 0.18 -1.84
N ALA A 120 -8.71 0.65 -1.46
CA ALA A 120 -8.93 1.18 -0.11
C ALA A 120 -8.57 0.14 0.97
N ALA A 121 -9.04 -1.10 0.82
CA ALA A 121 -8.71 -2.18 1.76
C ALA A 121 -7.21 -2.50 1.76
N TYR A 122 -6.58 -2.54 0.59
CA TYR A 122 -5.15 -2.77 0.44
C TYR A 122 -4.32 -1.70 1.15
N TRP A 123 -4.59 -0.41 0.90
CA TRP A 123 -3.88 0.70 1.54
C TRP A 123 -4.11 0.76 3.04
N PHE A 124 -5.33 0.46 3.49
CA PHE A 124 -5.62 0.39 4.92
C PHE A 124 -4.77 -0.68 5.61
N LEU A 125 -4.74 -1.90 5.07
CA LEU A 125 -3.96 -2.99 5.65
C LEU A 125 -2.45 -2.69 5.61
N LEU A 126 -1.95 -2.11 4.52
CA LEU A 126 -0.57 -1.64 4.45
C LEU A 126 -0.28 -0.58 5.52
N ALA A 127 -1.15 0.42 5.69
CA ALA A 127 -0.98 1.45 6.71
C ALA A 127 -0.97 0.86 8.12
N VAL A 128 -1.83 -0.13 8.42
CA VAL A 128 -1.86 -0.79 9.74
C VAL A 128 -0.56 -1.54 10.01
N PHE A 129 -0.09 -2.37 9.08
CA PHE A 129 1.13 -3.13 9.29
C PHE A 129 2.40 -2.27 9.28
N GLU A 130 2.42 -1.24 8.44
CA GLU A 130 3.50 -0.25 8.42
C GLU A 130 3.50 0.61 9.69
N ALA A 131 2.34 0.93 10.27
CA ALA A 131 2.25 1.60 11.57
C ALA A 131 2.83 0.74 12.70
N ILE A 132 2.55 -0.56 12.69
CA ILE A 132 3.16 -1.50 13.65
C ILE A 132 4.68 -1.54 13.44
N LYS A 133 5.15 -1.61 12.19
CA LYS A 133 6.58 -1.61 11.85
C LYS A 133 7.28 -0.35 12.34
N THR A 134 6.78 0.81 11.97
CA THR A 134 7.31 2.12 12.35
C THR A 134 7.35 2.32 13.87
N ALA A 135 6.31 1.90 14.60
CA ALA A 135 6.30 1.95 16.07
C ALA A 135 7.45 1.12 16.68
N ARG A 136 7.73 -0.07 16.13
CA ARG A 136 8.84 -0.92 16.61
C ARG A 136 10.21 -0.38 16.22
N LEU A 137 10.32 0.27 15.06
CA LEU A 137 11.56 0.95 14.66
C LEU A 137 11.85 2.15 15.56
N HIS A 138 10.82 2.89 15.96
CA HIS A 138 10.96 3.97 16.94
C HIS A 138 11.47 3.44 18.30
N ASP A 139 10.90 2.35 18.81
CA ASP A 139 11.41 1.71 20.04
C ASP A 139 12.87 1.29 19.90
N LEU A 140 13.25 0.75 18.73
CA LEU A 140 14.63 0.34 18.45
C LEU A 140 15.59 1.54 18.42
N GLU A 141 15.18 2.65 17.82
CA GLU A 141 15.94 3.91 17.78
C GLU A 141 16.20 4.44 19.21
N VAL A 142 15.17 4.43 20.06
CA VAL A 142 15.27 4.89 21.45
C VAL A 142 16.16 3.97 22.30
N LEU A 143 16.07 2.65 22.11
CA LEU A 143 16.79 1.66 22.92
C LEU A 143 18.25 1.45 22.52
N ASN A 144 18.61 1.64 21.24
CA ASN A 144 19.97 1.41 20.75
C ASN A 144 20.50 2.58 19.89
N PRO A 145 20.69 3.78 20.49
CA PRO A 145 21.20 4.94 19.77
C PRO A 145 22.69 4.83 19.41
N ASN A 146 23.43 3.80 19.85
CA ASN A 146 24.88 3.69 19.64
C ASN A 146 25.29 2.77 18.47
N THR A 147 24.43 1.89 17.99
CA THR A 147 24.64 1.10 16.75
C THR A 147 24.59 1.97 15.49
N THR A 148 24.50 3.28 15.67
CA THR A 148 23.88 4.28 14.80
C THR A 148 24.88 5.23 14.15
N LYS A 149 26.09 5.37 14.71
CA LYS A 149 27.17 6.20 14.15
C LYS A 149 28.14 5.44 13.24
N THR A 150 28.11 4.12 13.26
CA THR A 150 29.08 3.27 12.53
C THR A 150 28.44 2.36 11.47
N SER A 151 27.10 2.34 11.37
CA SER A 151 26.34 1.60 10.36
C SER A 151 26.15 2.47 9.11
N GLN A 152 26.10 1.84 7.93
CA GLN A 152 25.77 2.49 6.66
C GLN A 152 24.27 2.78 6.53
N TYR A 153 23.43 2.32 7.46
CA TYR A 153 22.02 2.65 7.55
C TYR A 153 21.60 2.95 9.01
N PRO A 154 21.72 4.22 9.45
CA PRO A 154 21.36 4.64 10.79
C PRO A 154 19.89 4.32 11.11
N SER A 155 19.58 3.99 12.36
CA SER A 155 18.21 3.70 12.77
C SER A 155 17.24 4.87 12.57
N SER A 156 17.75 6.11 12.63
CA SER A 156 16.97 7.32 12.33
C SER A 156 16.50 7.37 10.89
N ASP A 157 17.39 7.03 9.94
CA ASP A 157 17.06 6.99 8.51
C ASP A 157 16.12 5.83 8.21
N TRP A 158 16.32 4.70 8.89
CA TRP A 158 15.43 3.55 8.78
C TRP A 158 14.02 3.87 9.28
N PHE A 159 13.89 4.53 10.43
CA PHE A 159 12.61 4.99 10.96
C PHE A 159 11.96 6.00 10.03
N LEU A 160 12.72 7.01 9.55
CA LEU A 160 12.20 8.08 8.69
C LEU A 160 11.67 7.53 7.37
N ASP A 161 12.39 6.63 6.70
CA ASP A 161 11.96 6.02 5.45
C ASP A 161 10.60 5.31 5.62
N ASN A 162 10.46 4.52 6.69
CA ASN A 162 9.23 3.79 7.00
C ASN A 162 8.09 4.72 7.42
N ALA A 163 8.38 5.79 8.16
CA ALA A 163 7.38 6.79 8.54
C ALA A 163 6.82 7.54 7.31
N VAL A 164 7.67 7.85 6.32
CA VAL A 164 7.25 8.45 5.06
C VAL A 164 6.36 7.48 4.27
N MET A 165 6.72 6.20 4.20
CA MET A 165 5.91 5.16 3.56
C MET A 165 4.53 5.02 4.22
N LEU A 166 4.47 5.02 5.55
CA LEU A 166 3.22 5.02 6.31
C LEU A 166 2.34 6.23 5.95
N GLY A 167 2.94 7.43 5.92
CA GLY A 167 2.23 8.66 5.56
C GLY A 167 1.60 8.57 4.16
N LEU A 168 2.34 8.03 3.19
CA LEU A 168 1.84 7.82 1.83
C LEU A 168 0.69 6.81 1.79
N TYR A 169 0.77 5.69 2.52
CA TYR A 169 -0.33 4.73 2.60
C TYR A 169 -1.61 5.33 3.19
N ILE A 170 -1.50 6.20 4.20
CA ILE A 170 -2.66 6.93 4.76
C ILE A 170 -3.26 7.87 3.71
N VAL A 171 -2.43 8.64 3.00
CA VAL A 171 -2.89 9.53 1.92
C VAL A 171 -3.62 8.74 0.83
N PHE A 172 -3.09 7.57 0.44
CA PHE A 172 -3.73 6.72 -0.55
C PHE A 172 -5.07 6.18 -0.06
N PHE A 173 -5.12 5.70 1.18
CA PHE A 173 -6.37 5.25 1.79
C PHE A 173 -7.43 6.35 1.81
N CYS A 174 -7.09 7.57 2.26
CA CYS A 174 -8.00 8.71 2.27
C CYS A 174 -8.48 9.07 0.85
N THR A 175 -7.59 9.02 -0.13
CA THR A 175 -7.92 9.30 -1.54
C THR A 175 -8.92 8.28 -2.10
N GLU A 176 -8.73 7.00 -1.78
CA GLU A 176 -9.67 5.93 -2.16
C GLU A 176 -11.02 6.07 -1.47
N CYS A 177 -11.04 6.36 -0.17
CA CYS A 177 -12.26 6.63 0.57
C CYS A 177 -13.03 7.82 0.01
N ALA A 178 -12.35 8.93 -0.29
CA ALA A 178 -12.96 10.09 -0.92
C ALA A 178 -13.58 9.73 -2.29
N THR A 179 -12.86 8.96 -3.11
CA THR A 179 -13.36 8.47 -4.40
C THR A 179 -14.62 7.61 -4.24
N LEU A 180 -14.65 6.72 -3.25
CA LEU A 180 -15.81 5.88 -2.95
C LEU A 180 -17.00 6.69 -2.46
N VAL A 181 -16.79 7.68 -1.57
CA VAL A 181 -17.85 8.55 -1.07
C VAL A 181 -18.45 9.39 -2.19
N LEU A 182 -17.61 10.00 -3.03
CA LEU A 182 -18.05 10.77 -4.19
C LEU A 182 -18.84 9.90 -5.18
N SER A 183 -18.42 8.65 -5.39
CA SER A 183 -19.13 7.73 -6.28
C SER A 183 -20.54 7.37 -5.79
N ARG A 184 -20.74 7.22 -4.47
CA ARG A 184 -22.06 6.95 -3.89
C ARG A 184 -23.01 8.12 -4.12
N HIS A 185 -22.52 9.35 -3.90
CA HIS A 185 -23.33 10.55 -4.09
C HIS A 185 -23.82 10.69 -5.54
N THR A 186 -22.99 10.36 -6.53
CA THR A 186 -23.41 10.39 -7.94
C THR A 186 -24.46 9.34 -8.29
N SER A 187 -24.42 8.16 -7.66
CA SER A 187 -25.44 7.12 -7.86
C SER A 187 -26.80 7.57 -7.31
N ASP A 188 -26.85 8.11 -6.09
CA ASP A 188 -28.10 8.54 -5.45
C ASP A 188 -28.82 9.68 -6.19
N VAL A 189 -28.05 10.59 -6.80
CA VAL A 189 -28.62 11.70 -7.60
C VAL A 189 -29.22 11.18 -8.91
N THR A 190 -28.56 10.21 -9.54
CA THR A 190 -29.02 9.62 -10.81
C THR A 190 -30.32 8.82 -10.60
N ASP A 191 -30.38 8.01 -9.54
CA ASP A 191 -31.58 7.25 -9.18
C ASP A 191 -32.78 8.13 -8.83
N ARG A 192 -32.53 9.28 -8.18
CA ARG A 192 -33.60 10.26 -7.90
C ARG A 192 -34.16 10.90 -9.16
N LYS A 193 -33.31 11.26 -10.13
CA LYS A 193 -33.77 11.82 -11.43
C LYS A 193 -34.57 10.81 -12.25
N LEU A 194 -34.19 9.53 -12.22
CA LEU A 194 -34.95 8.48 -12.89
C LEU A 194 -36.35 8.32 -12.28
N ARG A 195 -36.45 8.39 -10.95
CA ARG A 195 -37.73 8.30 -10.24
C ARG A 195 -38.65 9.52 -10.42
N SER A 196 -38.11 10.71 -10.70
CA SER A 196 -38.93 11.91 -10.95
C SER A 196 -39.50 12.01 -12.36
N ASN A 197 -39.05 11.16 -13.28
CA ASN A 197 -39.49 11.16 -14.69
C ASN A 197 -40.52 10.05 -14.99
N VAL A 198 -40.98 9.33 -13.97
CA VAL A 198 -42.06 8.31 -14.02
C VAL A 198 -43.24 8.85 -13.23
#